data_AF-A0A015JJE9-F1
#
_entry.id   AF-A0A015JJE9-F1
#
_cell.length_a   1.000
_cell.length_b   1.000
_cell.length_c   1.000
_cell.angle_alpha   90.00
_cell.angle_beta   90.00
_cell.angle_gamma   90.00
#
_symmetry.space_group_name_H-M   'P 1'
#
loop_
_entity.id
_entity.type
_entity.pdbx_description
1 polymer ?
#
loop_
_entity_poly.entity_id
_entity_poly.type
_entity_poly.pdbx_seq_one_letter_code
_entity_poly.pdbx_strand_id
1 'polypeptide(L)'
;MESVTQECSTAIISIDGITYNIIDTPGIFDTQLVTDKIFEEIAKTVKKCNYGIKAILFVLEAKRFSAEQRSVLEGIRNFFGEGAIDYIIAVFSHATKAQIRDRNVMQKAWNAPVLSFIEDIKNRWGISPNSDYFPPDDYIHQARLREIMTFISSMRGVYTAEQLEKSLQEQEKARRQKEEEEERNKQEHEEKLKDIARKEAEETHKRKVEQMEREQKAKQEYEENLKRKRQEEAEEKHRQMVEKMKQEERERQIQEENLRKKQQEETEERYRRKLEQMRQEQEREEELIRQQEREWELRRQQEKEEELRRQREREELKKQREREENLKRERERQEQQRLQEMYRRQLEEAERERMRMMEELQREQERQQRLQEEMRRQEERRNECRIF
;
A
#
# COMPACT_ATOMS: atom_id res chain seq x y z
N MET A 1 -6.01 71.03 -64.17
CA MET A 1 -5.03 71.71 -65.04
C MET A 1 -3.74 71.74 -64.24
N GLU A 2 -2.57 71.66 -64.86
CA GLU A 2 -1.31 71.85 -64.13
C GLU A 2 -1.04 73.35 -64.00
N SER A 3 -0.44 73.79 -62.88
CA SER A 3 -0.13 75.21 -62.67
C SER A 3 0.88 75.68 -63.71
N VAL A 4 0.50 76.68 -64.49
CA VAL A 4 1.36 77.26 -65.54
C VAL A 4 2.50 78.08 -64.94
N THR A 5 2.29 78.65 -63.74
CA THR A 5 3.26 79.50 -63.04
C THR A 5 4.15 78.65 -62.13
N GLN A 6 5.44 78.57 -62.45
CA GLN A 6 6.45 77.83 -61.66
C GLN A 6 7.36 78.75 -60.82
N GLU A 7 7.41 80.04 -61.14
CA GLU A 7 8.16 81.07 -60.42
C GLU A 7 7.25 82.28 -60.14
N CYS A 8 7.52 83.02 -59.06
CA CYS A 8 6.71 84.20 -58.74
C CYS A 8 6.96 85.33 -59.76
N SER A 9 5.90 85.96 -60.27
CA SER A 9 5.97 87.13 -61.16
C SER A 9 5.32 88.36 -60.51
N THR A 10 5.70 89.57 -60.93
CA THR A 10 5.22 90.81 -60.29
C THR A 10 4.70 91.83 -61.30
N ALA A 11 3.61 92.51 -60.96
CA ALA A 11 3.02 93.60 -61.74
C ALA A 11 2.63 94.77 -60.83
N ILE A 12 2.50 95.98 -61.37
CA ILE A 12 2.13 97.18 -60.61
C ILE A 12 0.67 97.56 -60.92
N ILE A 13 -0.11 97.89 -59.89
CA ILE A 13 -1.47 98.41 -60.00
C ILE A 13 -1.64 99.65 -59.12
N SER A 14 -2.54 100.56 -59.49
CA SER A 14 -2.97 101.67 -58.64
C SER A 14 -4.43 101.49 -58.24
N ILE A 15 -4.72 101.49 -56.94
CA ILE A 15 -6.08 101.43 -56.38
C ILE A 15 -6.25 102.63 -55.46
N ASP A 16 -7.25 103.46 -55.73
CA ASP A 16 -7.57 104.68 -54.97
C ASP A 16 -6.34 105.62 -54.75
N GLY A 17 -5.45 105.67 -55.75
CA GLY A 17 -4.25 106.51 -55.72
C GLY A 17 -3.05 105.89 -54.99
N ILE A 18 -3.17 104.68 -54.45
CA ILE A 18 -2.09 103.94 -53.82
C ILE A 18 -1.56 102.88 -54.81
N THR A 19 -0.25 102.87 -55.00
CA THR A 19 0.44 101.89 -55.85
C THR A 19 0.70 100.59 -55.07
N TYR A 20 0.31 99.46 -55.64
CA TYR A 20 0.53 98.12 -55.10
C TYR A 20 1.35 97.27 -56.07
N ASN A 21 2.16 96.37 -55.52
CA ASN A 21 2.78 95.28 -56.26
C ASN A 21 1.86 94.06 -56.15
N ILE A 22 1.34 93.60 -57.28
CA ILE A 22 0.67 92.31 -57.40
C ILE A 22 1.77 91.27 -57.61
N ILE A 23 1.76 90.22 -56.79
CA ILE A 23 2.69 89.11 -56.92
C ILE A 23 1.87 87.87 -57.26
N ASP A 24 2.09 87.33 -58.46
CA ASP A 24 1.58 86.04 -58.85
C ASP A 24 2.51 84.96 -58.27
N THR A 25 1.95 83.98 -57.58
CA THR A 25 2.70 82.90 -56.94
C THR A 25 2.41 81.58 -57.65
N PRO A 26 3.37 80.63 -57.67
CA PRO A 26 3.10 79.28 -58.14
C PRO A 26 1.85 78.68 -57.46
N GLY A 27 1.04 77.98 -58.23
CA GLY A 27 -0.23 77.46 -57.75
C GLY A 27 -0.04 76.45 -56.63
N ILE A 28 -0.64 76.71 -55.47
CA ILE A 28 -0.68 75.77 -54.34
C ILE A 28 -1.62 74.58 -54.65
N PHE A 29 -2.46 74.67 -55.69
CA PHE A 29 -3.68 73.86 -55.84
C PHE A 29 -3.76 72.92 -57.03
N ASP A 30 -2.70 72.78 -57.83
CA ASP A 30 -2.76 71.93 -59.04
C ASP A 30 -2.11 70.55 -58.91
N THR A 31 -1.64 70.18 -57.72
CA THR A 31 -1.18 68.80 -57.47
C THR A 31 -1.78 68.30 -56.16
N GLN A 32 -2.11 67.01 -56.11
CA GLN A 32 -2.60 66.30 -54.91
C GLN A 32 -1.60 66.28 -53.74
N LEU A 33 -0.57 67.12 -53.79
CA LEU A 33 0.58 67.21 -52.91
C LEU A 33 0.95 68.70 -52.76
N VAL A 34 0.26 69.39 -51.85
CA VAL A 34 0.83 70.60 -51.25
C VAL A 34 2.17 70.19 -50.64
N THR A 35 3.27 70.58 -51.27
CA THR A 35 4.62 70.20 -50.83
C THR A 35 5.27 71.36 -50.09
N ASP A 36 6.12 71.04 -49.11
CA ASP A 36 6.91 72.01 -48.34
C ASP A 36 7.64 73.04 -49.23
N LYS A 37 7.99 72.65 -50.46
CA LYS A 37 8.62 73.51 -51.48
C LYS A 37 7.75 74.68 -51.94
N ILE A 38 6.45 74.46 -52.15
CA ILE A 38 5.53 75.54 -52.58
C ILE A 38 5.37 76.55 -51.45
N PHE A 39 5.21 76.05 -50.23
CA PHE A 39 5.16 76.87 -49.03
C PHE A 39 6.47 77.64 -48.79
N GLU A 40 7.63 77.04 -49.09
CA GLU A 40 8.93 77.71 -49.03
C GLU A 40 9.02 78.89 -50.02
N GLU A 41 8.57 78.70 -51.26
CA GLU A 41 8.56 79.77 -52.27
C GLU A 41 7.61 80.92 -51.89
N ILE A 42 6.45 80.59 -51.33
CA ILE A 42 5.51 81.60 -50.80
C ILE A 42 6.13 82.34 -49.62
N ALA A 43 6.79 81.64 -48.70
CA ALA A 43 7.48 82.25 -47.58
C ALA A 43 8.61 83.18 -48.04
N LYS A 44 9.39 82.80 -49.05
CA LYS A 44 10.40 83.67 -49.69
C LYS A 44 9.75 84.93 -50.26
N THR A 45 8.59 84.80 -50.90
CA THR A 45 7.86 85.93 -51.46
C THR A 45 7.35 86.88 -50.38
N VAL A 46 6.73 86.37 -49.31
CA VAL A 46 6.28 87.19 -48.18
C VAL A 46 7.46 87.91 -47.53
N LYS A 47 8.63 87.26 -47.41
CA LYS A 47 9.86 87.87 -46.88
C LYS A 47 10.42 88.99 -47.75
N LYS A 48 10.16 88.99 -49.06
CA LYS A 48 10.54 90.09 -49.98
C LYS A 48 9.60 91.29 -49.88
N CYS A 49 8.42 91.14 -49.27
CA CYS A 49 7.44 92.21 -49.09
C CYS A 49 7.77 93.08 -47.86
N ASN A 50 8.74 93.98 -47.99
CA ASN A 50 9.21 94.84 -46.87
C ASN A 50 8.10 95.71 -46.24
N TYR A 51 7.06 96.09 -47.00
CA TYR A 51 5.93 96.87 -46.50
C TYR A 51 4.77 96.01 -45.99
N GLY A 52 4.91 94.68 -46.03
CA GLY A 52 3.84 93.73 -45.75
C GLY A 52 2.86 93.55 -46.92
N ILE A 53 2.04 92.51 -46.81
CA ILE A 53 1.03 92.14 -47.79
C ILE A 53 -0.29 92.79 -47.39
N LYS A 54 -0.84 93.64 -48.27
CA LYS A 54 -2.12 94.31 -48.02
C LYS A 54 -3.30 93.34 -48.06
N ALA A 55 -3.31 92.45 -49.06
CA ALA A 55 -4.35 91.47 -49.29
C ALA A 55 -3.75 90.22 -49.92
N ILE A 56 -4.24 89.05 -49.53
CA ILE A 56 -3.94 87.75 -50.12
C ILE A 56 -5.16 87.37 -50.96
N LEU A 57 -5.02 87.38 -52.28
CA LEU A 57 -6.09 86.98 -53.18
C LEU A 57 -6.10 85.46 -53.32
N PHE A 58 -7.15 84.85 -52.80
CA PHE A 58 -7.32 83.41 -52.83
C PHE A 58 -8.25 83.01 -53.98
N VAL A 59 -7.66 82.60 -55.11
CA VAL A 59 -8.41 82.34 -56.34
C VAL A 59 -8.96 80.92 -56.36
N LEU A 60 -10.30 80.80 -56.43
CA LEU A 60 -11.04 79.54 -56.44
C LEU A 60 -11.83 79.38 -57.73
N GLU A 61 -11.94 78.18 -58.29
CA GLU A 61 -12.86 77.93 -59.41
C GLU A 61 -14.32 77.85 -58.94
N ALA A 62 -15.21 78.64 -59.55
CA ALA A 62 -16.63 78.66 -59.23
C ALA A 62 -17.39 77.34 -59.50
N LYS A 63 -16.80 76.43 -60.30
CA LYS A 63 -17.44 75.18 -60.75
C LYS A 63 -17.19 73.98 -59.83
N ARG A 64 -16.24 74.09 -58.90
CA ARG A 64 -15.83 73.00 -58.02
C ARG A 64 -16.02 73.47 -56.58
N PHE A 65 -16.98 72.90 -55.86
CA PHE A 65 -17.09 73.04 -54.40
C PHE A 65 -17.03 71.65 -53.76
N SER A 66 -15.92 70.93 -53.96
CA SER A 66 -15.70 69.54 -53.50
C SER A 66 -15.02 69.49 -52.12
N ALA A 67 -15.01 68.29 -51.51
CA ALA A 67 -14.31 68.05 -50.24
C ALA A 67 -12.79 68.34 -50.30
N GLU A 68 -12.18 68.30 -51.48
CA GLU A 68 -10.76 68.61 -51.70
C GLU A 68 -10.44 70.08 -51.33
N GLN A 69 -11.39 70.99 -51.51
CA GLN A 69 -11.21 72.39 -51.13
C GLN A 69 -11.17 72.58 -49.61
N ARG A 70 -11.80 71.71 -48.81
CA ARG A 70 -11.73 71.80 -47.35
C ARG A 70 -10.30 71.60 -46.84
N SER A 71 -9.62 70.56 -47.33
CA SER A 71 -8.23 70.26 -46.96
C SER A 71 -7.29 71.41 -47.35
N VAL A 72 -7.55 72.02 -48.51
CA VAL A 72 -6.85 73.21 -49.00
C VAL A 72 -7.04 74.41 -48.08
N LEU A 73 -8.28 74.71 -47.70
CA LEU A 73 -8.61 75.83 -46.83
C LEU A 73 -8.00 75.65 -45.43
N GLU A 74 -8.03 74.44 -44.89
CA GLU A 74 -7.36 74.08 -43.64
C GLU A 74 -5.83 74.22 -43.77
N GLY A 75 -5.24 73.79 -44.89
CA GLY A 75 -3.80 73.92 -45.18
C GLY A 75 -3.30 75.36 -45.23
N ILE A 76 -4.07 76.28 -45.81
CA ILE A 76 -3.73 77.72 -45.87
C ILE A 76 -3.81 78.37 -44.50
N ARG A 77 -4.88 78.07 -43.76
CA ARG A 77 -5.06 78.55 -42.39
C ARG A 77 -3.93 78.09 -41.49
N ASN A 78 -3.53 76.82 -41.66
CA ASN A 78 -2.39 76.25 -40.98
C ASN A 78 -1.11 77.01 -41.38
N PHE A 79 -0.78 77.12 -42.66
CA PHE A 79 0.49 77.69 -43.12
C PHE A 79 0.67 79.18 -42.79
N PHE A 80 -0.30 80.03 -43.15
CA PHE A 80 -0.19 81.47 -42.89
C PHE A 80 -0.60 81.86 -41.46
N GLY A 81 -1.17 80.92 -40.72
CA GLY A 81 -1.70 81.10 -39.37
C GLY A 81 -3.04 81.82 -39.32
N GLU A 82 -3.68 81.78 -38.15
CA GLU A 82 -4.98 82.41 -37.87
C GLU A 82 -4.99 83.91 -38.21
N GLY A 83 -3.87 84.60 -38.01
CA GLY A 83 -3.74 86.03 -38.27
C GLY A 83 -3.82 86.41 -39.74
N ALA A 84 -3.62 85.47 -40.67
CA ALA A 84 -3.69 85.74 -42.10
C ALA A 84 -5.11 85.81 -42.64
N ILE A 85 -6.08 85.17 -41.95
CA ILE A 85 -7.50 85.16 -42.34
C ILE A 85 -8.01 86.58 -42.56
N ASP A 86 -7.57 87.53 -41.73
CA ASP A 86 -7.94 88.95 -41.80
C ASP A 86 -7.52 89.67 -43.09
N TYR A 87 -6.56 89.10 -43.83
CA TYR A 87 -6.01 89.66 -45.05
C TYR A 87 -6.41 88.88 -46.31
N ILE A 88 -7.20 87.81 -46.17
CA ILE A 88 -7.64 86.99 -47.31
C ILE A 88 -8.89 87.58 -47.98
N ILE A 89 -8.91 87.55 -49.31
CA ILE A 89 -10.08 87.78 -50.16
C ILE A 89 -10.27 86.55 -51.04
N ALA A 90 -11.42 85.90 -50.95
CA ALA A 90 -11.75 84.81 -51.87
C ALA A 90 -12.18 85.37 -53.23
N VAL A 91 -11.51 84.98 -54.32
CA VAL A 91 -11.84 85.43 -55.67
C VAL A 91 -12.28 84.24 -56.51
N PHE A 92 -13.53 84.23 -56.94
CA PHE A 92 -14.03 83.12 -57.73
C PHE A 92 -13.82 83.36 -59.24
N SER A 93 -12.99 82.53 -59.85
CA SER A 93 -12.77 82.47 -61.30
C SER A 93 -13.74 81.51 -61.98
N HIS A 94 -13.77 81.53 -63.32
CA HIS A 94 -14.56 80.60 -64.14
C HIS A 94 -16.07 80.55 -63.81
N ALA A 95 -16.60 81.62 -63.23
CA ALA A 95 -18.03 81.79 -62.98
C ALA A 95 -18.81 81.90 -64.29
N THR A 96 -20.05 81.42 -64.28
CA THR A 96 -20.95 81.53 -65.44
C THR A 96 -21.39 82.98 -65.67
N LYS A 97 -21.82 83.32 -66.88
CA LYS A 97 -22.35 84.65 -67.20
C LYS A 97 -23.46 85.12 -66.24
N ALA A 98 -24.30 84.19 -65.77
CA ALA A 98 -25.35 84.47 -64.80
C ALA A 98 -24.78 84.80 -63.40
N GLN A 99 -23.81 84.03 -62.92
CA GLN A 99 -23.12 84.28 -61.64
C GLN A 99 -22.33 85.58 -61.64
N ILE A 100 -21.65 85.90 -62.75
CA ILE A 100 -20.91 87.17 -62.89
C ILE A 100 -21.86 88.37 -62.89
N ARG A 101 -23.06 88.25 -63.49
CA ARG A 101 -24.07 89.30 -63.49
C ARG A 101 -24.68 89.51 -62.10
N ASP A 102 -25.13 88.42 -61.47
CA ASP A 102 -25.78 88.44 -60.16
C ASP A 102 -25.05 87.54 -59.15
N ARG A 103 -24.42 88.18 -58.17
CA ARG A 103 -23.67 87.52 -57.08
C ARG A 103 -24.54 86.59 -56.24
N ASN A 104 -25.84 86.84 -56.14
CA ASN A 104 -26.75 85.99 -55.36
C ASN A 104 -26.89 84.60 -55.97
N VAL A 105 -26.75 84.48 -57.29
CA VAL A 105 -26.73 83.18 -57.99
C VAL A 105 -25.53 82.36 -57.54
N MET A 106 -24.39 83.02 -57.29
CA MET A 106 -23.19 82.36 -56.79
C MET A 106 -23.32 81.93 -55.33
N GLN A 107 -23.80 82.81 -54.44
CA GLN A 107 -23.96 82.49 -53.01
C GLN A 107 -24.87 81.27 -52.79
N LYS A 108 -25.96 81.17 -53.56
CA LYS A 108 -26.90 80.04 -53.48
C LYS A 108 -26.28 78.68 -53.87
N ALA A 109 -25.14 78.68 -54.55
CA ALA A 109 -24.46 77.48 -55.01
C ALA A 109 -23.39 76.97 -54.03
N TRP A 110 -23.14 77.67 -52.92
CA TRP A 110 -22.11 77.28 -51.95
C TRP A 110 -22.56 76.17 -50.99
N ASN A 111 -21.61 75.32 -50.60
CA ASN A 111 -21.79 74.28 -49.58
C ASN A 111 -21.36 74.79 -48.19
N ALA A 112 -21.63 74.00 -47.14
CA ALA A 112 -21.32 74.39 -45.76
C ALA A 112 -19.83 74.72 -45.51
N PRO A 113 -18.84 73.95 -46.02
CA PRO A 113 -17.42 74.32 -45.87
C PRO A 113 -17.06 75.68 -46.49
N VAL A 114 -17.58 75.99 -47.69
CA VAL A 114 -17.31 77.27 -48.36
C VAL A 114 -17.98 78.40 -47.59
N LEU A 115 -19.22 78.23 -47.15
CA LEU A 115 -19.92 79.22 -46.32
C LEU A 115 -19.13 79.52 -45.04
N SER A 116 -18.71 78.49 -44.31
CA SER A 116 -17.88 78.65 -43.10
C SER A 116 -16.59 79.41 -43.39
N PHE A 117 -15.89 79.09 -44.47
CA PHE A 117 -14.65 79.80 -44.83
C PHE A 117 -14.90 81.26 -45.21
N ILE A 118 -15.96 81.54 -45.99
CA ILE A 118 -16.34 82.90 -46.36
C ILE A 118 -16.71 83.72 -45.12
N GLU A 119 -17.38 83.12 -44.14
CA GLU A 119 -17.66 83.72 -42.83
C GLU A 119 -16.37 84.01 -42.05
N ASP A 120 -15.42 83.07 -42.01
CA ASP A 120 -14.11 83.23 -41.35
C ASP A 120 -13.35 84.45 -41.92
N ILE A 121 -13.35 84.62 -43.24
CA ILE A 121 -12.75 85.79 -43.91
C ILE A 121 -13.67 87.03 -43.89
N LYS A 122 -14.64 87.10 -42.98
CA LYS A 122 -15.55 88.24 -42.76
C LYS A 122 -16.28 88.66 -44.04
N ASN A 123 -16.70 87.69 -44.85
CA ASN A 123 -17.43 87.87 -46.10
C ASN A 123 -16.67 88.67 -47.19
N ARG A 124 -15.33 88.67 -47.16
CA ARG A 124 -14.50 89.28 -48.20
C ARG A 124 -14.35 88.37 -49.41
N TRP A 125 -15.26 88.49 -50.37
CA TRP A 125 -15.18 87.71 -51.59
C TRP A 125 -15.70 88.44 -52.82
N GLY A 126 -15.11 88.13 -53.97
CA GLY A 126 -15.47 88.69 -55.27
C GLY A 126 -15.51 87.63 -56.37
N ILE A 127 -15.98 88.02 -57.54
CA ILE A 127 -16.00 87.18 -58.74
C ILE A 127 -15.05 87.81 -59.74
N SER A 128 -14.07 87.04 -60.24
CA SER A 128 -13.23 87.51 -61.32
C SER A 128 -14.09 87.76 -62.56
N PRO A 129 -13.99 88.93 -63.20
CA PRO A 129 -14.71 89.15 -64.45
C PRO A 129 -14.19 88.20 -65.54
N ASN A 130 -15.04 87.94 -66.54
CA ASN A 130 -14.67 87.20 -67.73
C ASN A 130 -14.88 88.09 -68.95
N SER A 131 -13.79 88.43 -69.63
CA SER A 131 -13.76 89.31 -70.80
C SER A 131 -14.54 88.75 -72.00
N ASP A 132 -14.74 87.43 -72.08
CA ASP A 132 -15.54 86.79 -73.15
C ASP A 132 -17.04 87.07 -72.99
N TYR A 133 -17.50 87.27 -71.75
CA TYR A 133 -18.91 87.55 -71.46
C TYR A 133 -19.22 89.03 -71.30
N PHE A 134 -18.27 89.75 -70.70
CA PHE A 134 -18.34 91.17 -70.36
C PHE A 134 -16.96 91.79 -70.63
N PRO A 135 -16.77 92.49 -71.76
CA PRO A 135 -15.52 93.16 -72.09
C PRO A 135 -15.06 94.16 -71.01
N PRO A 136 -13.77 94.56 -70.97
CA PRO A 136 -13.23 95.42 -69.90
C PRO A 136 -13.92 96.78 -69.70
N ASP A 137 -14.54 97.33 -70.74
CA ASP A 137 -15.32 98.56 -70.73
C ASP A 137 -16.78 98.38 -70.25
N ASP A 138 -17.24 97.13 -70.11
CA ASP A 138 -18.58 96.81 -69.60
C ASP A 138 -18.72 97.19 -68.12
N TYR A 139 -19.86 97.80 -67.78
CA TYR A 139 -20.18 98.19 -66.40
C TYR A 139 -20.11 97.03 -65.41
N ILE A 140 -20.53 95.82 -65.80
CA ILE A 140 -20.48 94.61 -64.95
C ILE A 140 -19.03 94.18 -64.73
N HIS A 141 -18.18 94.24 -65.76
CA HIS A 141 -16.76 93.94 -65.64
C HIS A 141 -16.09 94.87 -64.63
N GLN A 142 -16.31 96.18 -64.79
CA GLN A 142 -15.76 97.20 -63.90
C GLN A 142 -16.33 97.09 -62.47
N ALA A 143 -17.62 96.78 -62.32
CA ALA A 143 -18.24 96.60 -61.02
C ALA A 143 -17.61 95.44 -60.23
N ARG A 144 -17.37 94.29 -60.87
CA ARG A 144 -16.74 93.12 -60.23
C ARG A 144 -15.30 93.39 -59.80
N LEU A 145 -14.51 94.10 -60.63
CA LEU A 145 -13.16 94.52 -60.23
C LEU A 145 -13.20 95.53 -59.07
N ARG A 146 -14.09 96.52 -59.15
CA ARG A 146 -14.25 97.54 -58.11
C ARG A 146 -14.60 96.94 -56.76
N GLU A 147 -15.42 95.88 -56.71
CA GLU A 147 -15.72 95.15 -55.47
C GLU A 147 -14.46 94.56 -54.83
N ILE A 148 -13.62 93.87 -55.61
CA ILE A 148 -12.37 93.29 -55.11
C ILE A 148 -11.43 94.41 -54.61
N MET A 149 -11.27 95.47 -55.39
CA MET A 149 -10.46 96.64 -55.02
C MET A 149 -10.96 97.31 -53.73
N THR A 150 -12.29 97.39 -53.54
CA THR A 150 -12.89 97.97 -52.33
C THR A 150 -12.52 97.17 -51.08
N PHE A 151 -12.46 95.84 -51.16
CA PHE A 151 -11.97 95.01 -50.06
C PHE A 151 -10.50 95.30 -49.74
N ILE A 152 -9.65 95.41 -50.77
CA ILE A 152 -8.23 95.73 -50.59
C ILE A 152 -8.05 97.09 -49.91
N SER A 153 -8.76 98.13 -50.36
CA SER A 153 -8.68 99.47 -49.77
C SER A 153 -9.21 99.54 -48.34
N SER A 154 -10.26 98.78 -48.02
CA SER A 154 -10.90 98.80 -46.69
C SER A 154 -10.20 97.95 -45.62
N MET A 155 -9.28 97.06 -46.02
CA MET A 155 -8.48 96.27 -45.08
C MET A 155 -7.64 97.17 -44.17
N ARG A 156 -7.53 96.80 -42.89
CA ARG A 156 -6.69 97.49 -41.91
C ARG A 156 -5.41 96.70 -41.66
N GLY A 157 -4.29 97.41 -41.58
CA GLY A 157 -2.98 96.78 -41.39
C GLY A 157 -2.46 96.07 -42.64
N VAL A 158 -1.44 95.24 -42.42
CA VAL A 158 -0.77 94.40 -43.42
C VAL A 158 -0.36 93.08 -42.77
N TYR A 159 -0.31 92.01 -43.56
CA TYR A 159 0.27 90.74 -43.15
C TYR A 159 1.79 90.77 -43.38
N THR A 160 2.56 90.47 -42.34
CA THR A 160 4.02 90.63 -42.34
C THR A 160 4.75 89.29 -42.35
N ALA A 161 6.03 89.33 -42.75
CA ALA A 161 6.90 88.17 -42.64
C ALA A 161 7.06 87.68 -41.19
N GLU A 162 7.04 88.60 -40.21
CA GLU A 162 7.09 88.25 -38.78
C GLU A 162 5.86 87.42 -38.35
N GLN A 163 4.66 87.80 -38.81
CA GLN A 163 3.45 87.03 -38.54
C GLN A 163 3.52 85.63 -39.15
N LEU A 164 4.03 85.50 -40.38
CA LEU A 164 4.26 84.19 -41.00
C LEU A 164 5.27 83.36 -40.22
N GLU A 165 6.42 83.94 -39.85
CA GLU A 165 7.45 83.24 -39.07
C GLU A 165 6.93 82.77 -37.71
N LYS A 166 6.14 83.60 -37.02
CA LYS A 166 5.49 83.22 -35.77
C LYS A 166 4.56 82.02 -35.97
N SER A 167 3.75 82.02 -37.02
CA SER A 167 2.85 80.90 -37.33
C SER A 167 3.62 79.61 -37.65
N LEU A 168 4.69 79.69 -38.45
CA LEU A 168 5.55 78.54 -38.72
C LEU A 168 6.22 77.98 -37.45
N GLN A 169 6.68 78.85 -36.54
CA GLN A 169 7.25 78.42 -35.25
C GLN A 169 6.21 77.77 -34.34
N GLU A 170 4.99 78.30 -34.29
CA GLU A 170 3.88 77.72 -33.52
C GLU A 170 3.52 76.33 -34.04
N GLN A 171 3.47 76.16 -35.36
CA GLN A 171 3.24 74.86 -35.99
C GLN A 171 4.37 73.86 -35.70
N GLU A 172 5.62 74.29 -35.79
CA GLU A 172 6.76 73.41 -35.52
C GLU A 172 6.78 72.99 -34.04
N LYS A 173 6.50 73.92 -33.12
CA LYS A 173 6.36 73.59 -31.68
C LYS A 173 5.21 72.62 -31.44
N ALA A 174 4.05 72.84 -32.05
CA ALA A 174 2.91 71.92 -31.93
C ALA A 174 3.23 70.53 -32.52
N ARG A 175 3.95 70.47 -33.64
CA ARG A 175 4.40 69.21 -34.23
C ARG A 175 5.37 68.47 -33.31
N ARG A 176 6.39 69.16 -32.80
CA ARG A 176 7.35 68.59 -31.83
C ARG A 176 6.66 68.09 -30.57
N GLN A 177 5.71 68.84 -30.03
CA GLN A 177 4.93 68.41 -28.86
C GLN A 177 4.10 67.15 -29.14
N LYS A 178 3.45 67.06 -30.29
CA LYS A 178 2.72 65.86 -30.70
C LYS A 178 3.65 64.65 -30.89
N GLU A 179 4.78 64.84 -31.54
CA GLU A 179 5.80 63.79 -31.73
C GLU A 179 6.35 63.30 -30.38
N GLU A 180 6.66 64.22 -29.45
CA GLU A 180 7.12 63.89 -28.10
C GLU A 180 6.03 63.17 -27.29
N GLU A 181 4.77 63.58 -27.39
CA GLU A 181 3.63 62.95 -26.72
C GLU A 181 3.37 61.55 -27.29
N GLU A 182 3.40 61.38 -28.61
CA GLU A 182 3.27 60.08 -29.27
C GLU A 182 4.40 59.12 -28.87
N GLU A 183 5.64 59.61 -28.82
CA GLU A 183 6.77 58.80 -28.38
C GLU A 183 6.66 58.42 -26.90
N ARG A 184 6.24 59.34 -26.02
CA ARG A 184 5.94 59.03 -24.61
C ARG A 184 4.83 57.98 -24.47
N ASN A 185 3.74 58.16 -25.20
CA ASN A 185 2.61 57.22 -25.18
C ASN A 185 3.03 55.83 -25.68
N LYS A 186 3.88 55.78 -26.71
CA LYS A 186 4.45 54.53 -27.23
C LYS A 186 5.36 53.85 -26.21
N GLN A 187 6.24 54.60 -25.55
CA GLN A 187 7.11 54.07 -24.49
C GLN A 187 6.30 53.54 -23.30
N GLU A 188 5.31 54.29 -22.82
CA GLU A 188 4.44 53.87 -21.73
C GLU A 188 3.62 52.62 -22.10
N HIS A 189 3.16 52.52 -23.34
CA HIS A 189 2.47 51.33 -23.84
C HIS A 189 3.41 50.11 -23.90
N GLU A 190 4.64 50.29 -24.37
CA GLU A 190 5.64 49.22 -24.43
C GLU A 190 6.03 48.73 -23.03
N GLU A 191 6.22 49.63 -22.06
CA GLU A 191 6.48 49.27 -20.67
C GLU A 191 5.31 48.48 -20.05
N LYS A 192 4.06 48.90 -20.29
CA LYS A 192 2.87 48.17 -19.83
C LYS A 192 2.82 46.75 -20.39
N LEU A 193 3.16 46.57 -21.68
CA LEU A 193 3.22 45.25 -22.31
C LEU A 193 4.32 44.36 -21.67
N LYS A 194 5.50 44.93 -21.41
CA LYS A 194 6.60 44.21 -20.72
C LYS A 194 6.19 43.77 -19.31
N ASP A 195 5.50 44.64 -18.57
CA ASP A 195 5.02 44.33 -17.22
C ASP A 195 3.95 43.24 -17.20
N ILE A 196 3.02 43.24 -18.16
CA ILE A 196 2.04 42.16 -18.33
C ILE A 196 2.75 40.84 -18.63
N ALA A 197 3.68 40.84 -19.59
CA ALA A 197 4.44 39.64 -19.95
C ALA A 197 5.26 39.09 -18.77
N ARG A 198 5.86 39.97 -17.95
CA ARG A 198 6.58 39.54 -16.73
C ARG A 198 5.65 38.87 -15.73
N LYS A 199 4.48 39.47 -15.44
CA LYS A 199 3.49 38.91 -14.51
C LYS A 199 2.95 37.55 -14.99
N GLU A 200 2.63 37.44 -16.28
CA GLU A 200 2.19 36.17 -16.87
C GLU A 200 3.29 35.10 -16.77
N ALA A 201 4.55 35.46 -17.06
CA ALA A 201 5.67 34.53 -16.93
C ALA A 201 5.88 34.07 -15.48
N GLU A 202 5.81 34.98 -14.50
CA GLU A 202 5.90 34.69 -13.07
C GLU A 202 4.77 33.77 -12.61
N GLU A 203 3.51 34.05 -12.98
CA GLU A 203 2.38 33.16 -12.67
C GLU A 203 2.54 31.78 -13.30
N THR A 204 2.96 31.72 -14.56
CA THR A 204 3.15 30.45 -15.27
C THR A 204 4.26 29.63 -14.63
N HIS A 205 5.36 30.28 -14.23
CA HIS A 205 6.44 29.63 -13.49
C HIS A 205 5.95 29.11 -12.13
N LYS A 206 5.21 29.93 -11.38
CA LYS A 206 4.62 29.53 -10.09
C LYS A 206 3.70 28.31 -10.23
N ARG A 207 2.81 28.30 -11.22
CA ARG A 207 1.92 27.15 -11.50
C ARG A 207 2.71 25.88 -11.83
N LYS A 208 3.79 25.98 -12.61
CA LYS A 208 4.68 24.84 -12.92
C LYS A 208 5.39 24.31 -11.67
N VAL A 209 5.87 25.19 -10.80
CA VAL A 209 6.52 24.79 -9.54
C VAL A 209 5.50 24.07 -8.63
N GLU A 210 4.31 24.65 -8.42
CA GLU A 210 3.25 24.01 -7.63
C GLU A 210 2.81 22.65 -8.20
N GLN A 211 2.76 22.52 -9.53
CA GLN A 211 2.45 21.24 -10.18
C GLN A 211 3.56 20.20 -9.92
N MET A 212 4.83 20.57 -10.09
CA MET A 212 5.96 19.67 -9.83
C MET A 212 6.00 19.21 -8.37
N GLU A 213 5.71 20.11 -7.42
CA GLU A 213 5.62 19.75 -5.99
C GLU A 213 4.49 18.75 -5.72
N ARG A 214 3.32 18.95 -6.33
CA ARG A 214 2.20 17.99 -6.22
C ARG A 214 2.55 16.63 -6.81
N GLU A 215 3.18 16.60 -7.98
CA GLU A 215 3.62 15.35 -8.63
C GLU A 215 4.67 14.62 -7.79
N GLN A 216 5.65 15.34 -7.22
CA GLN A 216 6.64 14.77 -6.31
C GLN A 216 5.98 14.18 -5.06
N LYS A 217 5.05 14.91 -4.44
CA LYS A 217 4.35 14.44 -3.25
C LYS A 217 3.50 13.20 -3.55
N ALA A 218 2.75 13.21 -4.64
CA ALA A 218 1.97 12.04 -5.08
C ALA A 218 2.86 10.83 -5.36
N LYS A 219 4.05 11.04 -5.95
CA LYS A 219 5.02 9.97 -6.19
C LYS A 219 5.59 9.40 -4.88
N GLN A 220 5.90 10.26 -3.91
CA GLN A 220 6.33 9.82 -2.58
C GLN A 220 5.24 9.01 -1.86
N GLU A 221 4.01 9.51 -1.82
CA GLU A 221 2.87 8.79 -1.24
C GLU A 221 2.61 7.45 -1.95
N TYR A 222 2.78 7.38 -3.27
CA TYR A 222 2.66 6.14 -4.04
C TYR A 222 3.76 5.13 -3.66
N GLU A 223 5.02 5.56 -3.57
CA GLU A 223 6.13 4.69 -3.15
C GLU A 223 5.97 4.19 -1.71
N GLU A 224 5.53 5.04 -0.78
CA GLU A 224 5.24 4.66 0.60
C GLU A 224 4.11 3.63 0.67
N ASN A 225 3.00 3.86 -0.04
CA ASN A 225 1.90 2.91 -0.13
C ASN A 225 2.35 1.57 -0.72
N LEU A 226 3.22 1.58 -1.74
CA LEU A 226 3.77 0.37 -2.34
C LEU A 226 4.65 -0.40 -1.35
N LYS A 227 5.49 0.31 -0.56
CA LYS A 227 6.29 -0.30 0.51
C LYS A 227 5.40 -0.92 1.58
N ARG A 228 4.37 -0.20 2.05
CA ARG A 228 3.42 -0.71 3.06
C ARG A 228 2.73 -1.98 2.57
N LYS A 229 2.22 -1.99 1.33
CA LYS A 229 1.55 -3.15 0.75
C LYS A 229 2.49 -4.37 0.64
N ARG A 230 3.75 -4.17 0.22
CA ARG A 230 4.75 -5.24 0.20
C ARG A 230 5.04 -5.80 1.60
N GLN A 231 5.07 -4.93 2.61
CA GLN A 231 5.28 -5.33 3.99
C GLN A 231 4.09 -6.13 4.52
N GLU A 232 2.86 -5.67 4.30
CA GLU A 232 1.63 -6.40 4.65
C GLU A 232 1.59 -7.79 3.98
N GLU A 233 1.93 -7.88 2.69
CA GLU A 233 2.02 -9.16 1.97
C GLU A 233 3.11 -10.09 2.54
N ALA A 234 4.26 -9.54 2.94
CA ALA A 234 5.34 -10.32 3.55
C ALA A 234 4.97 -10.82 4.94
N GLU A 235 4.35 -9.98 5.77
CA GLU A 235 3.85 -10.34 7.09
C GLU A 235 2.76 -11.41 7.00
N GLU A 236 1.86 -11.31 6.01
CA GLU A 236 0.83 -12.31 5.80
C GLU A 236 1.40 -13.66 5.37
N LYS A 237 2.36 -13.66 4.44
CA LYS A 237 3.10 -14.88 4.07
C LYS A 237 3.83 -15.48 5.26
N HIS A 238 4.45 -14.64 6.09
CA HIS A 238 5.12 -15.10 7.30
C HIS A 238 4.14 -15.72 8.30
N ARG A 239 2.98 -15.09 8.54
CA ARG A 239 1.90 -15.65 9.38
C ARG A 239 1.43 -17.01 8.87
N GLN A 240 1.18 -17.14 7.57
CA GLN A 240 0.77 -18.40 6.95
C GLN A 240 1.84 -19.49 7.10
N MET A 241 3.12 -19.13 6.91
CA MET A 241 4.23 -20.05 7.12
C MET A 241 4.35 -20.51 8.58
N VAL A 242 4.19 -19.60 9.54
CA VAL A 242 4.24 -19.92 10.97
C VAL A 242 3.09 -20.85 11.38
N GLU A 243 1.86 -20.59 10.93
CA GLU A 243 0.73 -21.49 11.21
C GLU A 243 0.94 -22.88 10.60
N LYS A 244 1.47 -22.95 9.37
CA LYS A 244 1.82 -24.21 8.75
C LYS A 244 2.87 -24.99 9.55
N MET A 245 3.94 -24.32 10.01
CA MET A 245 4.95 -24.95 10.87
C MET A 245 4.34 -25.48 12.18
N LYS A 246 3.47 -24.70 12.84
CA LYS A 246 2.77 -25.15 14.05
C LYS A 246 1.86 -26.35 13.79
N GLN A 247 1.25 -26.43 12.61
CA GLN A 247 0.41 -27.56 12.24
C GLN A 247 1.26 -28.82 12.00
N GLU A 248 2.34 -28.70 11.24
CA GLU A 248 3.32 -29.79 11.03
C GLU A 248 3.93 -30.27 12.36
N GLU A 249 4.23 -29.36 13.29
CA GLU A 249 4.75 -29.70 14.61
C GLU A 249 3.71 -30.41 15.48
N ARG A 250 2.45 -29.97 15.46
CA ARG A 250 1.33 -30.68 16.12
C ARG A 250 1.16 -32.08 15.55
N GLU A 251 1.22 -32.24 14.24
CA GLU A 251 1.13 -33.55 13.59
C GLU A 251 2.30 -34.47 13.99
N ARG A 252 3.53 -33.94 14.05
CA ARG A 252 4.68 -34.70 14.55
C ARG A 252 4.52 -35.13 16.00
N GLN A 253 4.03 -34.25 16.87
CA GLN A 253 3.78 -34.58 18.28
C GLN A 253 2.74 -35.70 18.42
N ILE A 254 1.63 -35.61 17.66
CA ILE A 254 0.61 -36.67 17.63
C ILE A 254 1.21 -37.98 17.12
N GLN A 255 2.02 -37.95 16.06
CA GLN A 255 2.70 -39.14 15.54
C GLN A 255 3.65 -39.77 16.57
N GLU A 256 4.45 -38.96 17.27
CA GLU A 256 5.37 -39.44 18.30
C GLU A 256 4.61 -40.02 19.50
N GLU A 257 3.54 -39.37 19.94
CA GLU A 257 2.68 -39.87 21.02
C GLU A 257 2.01 -41.20 20.64
N ASN A 258 1.48 -41.31 19.42
CA ASN A 258 0.90 -42.54 18.92
C ASN A 258 1.93 -43.67 18.82
N LEU A 259 3.15 -43.36 18.39
CA LEU A 259 4.25 -44.33 18.35
C LEU A 259 4.60 -44.82 19.76
N ARG A 260 4.70 -43.90 20.73
CA ARG A 260 4.94 -44.24 22.14
C ARG A 260 3.83 -45.12 22.72
N LYS A 261 2.56 -44.79 22.48
CA LYS A 261 1.41 -45.60 22.90
C LYS A 261 1.46 -47.00 22.31
N LYS A 262 1.73 -47.12 21.00
CA LYS A 262 1.87 -48.42 20.33
C LYS A 262 3.01 -49.26 20.92
N GLN A 263 4.16 -48.64 21.19
CA GLN A 263 5.28 -49.32 21.85
C GLN A 263 4.91 -49.78 23.27
N GLN A 264 4.17 -48.96 24.03
CA GLN A 264 3.68 -49.35 25.36
C GLN A 264 2.70 -50.52 25.28
N GLU A 265 1.71 -50.47 24.38
CA GLU A 265 0.75 -51.57 24.17
C GLU A 265 1.46 -52.87 23.78
N GLU A 266 2.41 -52.84 22.85
CA GLU A 266 3.21 -54.02 22.47
C GLU A 266 4.02 -54.56 23.65
N THR A 267 4.56 -53.68 24.50
CA THR A 267 5.34 -54.08 25.68
C THR A 267 4.44 -54.69 26.76
N GLU A 268 3.27 -54.10 27.01
CA GLU A 268 2.27 -54.62 27.93
C GLU A 268 1.70 -55.96 27.45
N GLU A 269 1.41 -56.11 26.16
CA GLU A 269 0.93 -57.36 25.58
C GLU A 269 1.99 -58.45 25.73
N ARG A 270 3.26 -58.12 25.47
CA ARG A 270 4.38 -59.05 25.69
C ARG A 270 4.50 -59.47 27.15
N TYR A 271 4.30 -58.53 28.09
CA TYR A 271 4.32 -58.83 29.52
C TYR A 271 3.13 -59.71 29.94
N ARG A 272 1.92 -59.42 29.44
CA ARG A 272 0.73 -60.26 29.66
C ARG A 272 0.93 -61.68 29.17
N ARG A 273 1.41 -61.86 27.93
CA ARG A 273 1.71 -63.20 27.38
C ARG A 273 2.70 -63.96 28.25
N LYS A 274 3.73 -63.28 28.77
CA LYS A 274 4.72 -63.90 29.66
C LYS A 274 4.12 -64.28 31.02
N LEU A 275 3.27 -63.44 31.60
CA LEU A 275 2.52 -63.75 32.82
C LEU A 275 1.60 -64.96 32.62
N GLU A 276 0.93 -65.06 31.48
CA GLU A 276 0.03 -66.16 31.16
C GLU A 276 0.79 -67.48 30.95
N GLN A 277 1.96 -67.43 30.30
CA GLN A 277 2.87 -68.58 30.21
C GLN A 277 3.31 -69.07 31.59
N MET A 278 3.72 -68.16 32.48
CA MET A 278 4.10 -68.54 33.85
C MET A 278 2.94 -69.15 34.64
N ARG A 279 1.70 -68.64 34.48
CA ARG A 279 0.52 -69.25 35.12
C ARG A 279 0.25 -70.65 34.60
N GLN A 280 0.31 -70.87 33.29
CA GLN A 280 0.12 -72.19 32.70
C GLN A 280 1.20 -73.18 33.15
N GLU A 281 2.44 -72.71 33.33
CA GLU A 281 3.54 -73.52 33.85
C GLU A 281 3.30 -73.89 35.32
N GLN A 282 2.88 -72.93 36.16
CA GLN A 282 2.48 -73.21 37.54
C GLN A 282 1.29 -74.17 37.64
N GLU A 283 0.25 -74.02 36.82
CA GLU A 283 -0.89 -74.95 36.80
C GLU A 283 -0.46 -76.37 36.43
N ARG A 284 0.45 -76.53 35.46
CA ARG A 284 1.02 -77.83 35.09
C ARG A 284 1.85 -78.44 36.22
N GLU A 285 2.66 -77.64 36.91
CA GLU A 285 3.43 -78.08 38.08
C GLU A 285 2.51 -78.49 39.23
N GLU A 286 1.49 -77.70 39.55
CA GLU A 286 0.49 -78.05 40.57
C GLU A 286 -0.25 -79.33 40.22
N GLU A 287 -0.62 -79.52 38.95
CA GLU A 287 -1.30 -80.73 38.50
C GLU A 287 -0.41 -81.97 38.60
N LEU A 288 0.89 -81.82 38.30
CA LEU A 288 1.89 -82.87 38.49
C LEU A 288 2.05 -83.23 39.98
N ILE A 289 2.11 -82.23 40.87
CA ILE A 289 2.17 -82.43 42.32
C ILE A 289 0.91 -83.19 42.79
N ARG A 290 -0.29 -82.77 42.37
CA ARG A 290 -1.54 -83.45 42.70
C ARG A 290 -1.61 -84.88 42.17
N GLN A 291 -0.97 -85.18 41.04
CA GLN A 291 -0.85 -86.57 40.55
C GLN A 291 0.07 -87.40 41.44
N GLN A 292 1.24 -86.87 41.80
CA GLN A 292 2.19 -87.55 42.68
C GLN A 292 1.62 -87.81 44.07
N GLU A 293 0.87 -86.86 44.64
CA GLU A 293 0.20 -87.03 45.93
C GLU A 293 -0.84 -88.17 45.89
N ARG A 294 -1.64 -88.24 44.82
CA ARG A 294 -2.63 -89.32 44.62
C ARG A 294 -1.97 -90.69 44.52
N GLU A 295 -0.86 -90.80 43.79
CA GLU A 295 -0.09 -92.06 43.71
C GLU A 295 0.52 -92.43 45.06
N TRP A 296 1.09 -91.45 45.78
CA TRP A 296 1.71 -91.68 47.07
C TRP A 296 0.69 -92.12 48.13
N GLU A 297 -0.52 -91.55 48.10
CA GLU A 297 -1.61 -91.92 49.01
C GLU A 297 -2.17 -93.32 48.72
N LEU A 298 -2.28 -93.71 47.44
CA LEU A 298 -2.67 -95.06 47.03
C LEU A 298 -1.66 -96.12 47.50
N ARG A 299 -0.35 -95.85 47.33
CA ARG A 299 0.71 -96.74 47.84
C ARG A 299 0.64 -96.89 49.37
N ARG A 300 0.41 -95.79 50.08
CA ARG A 300 0.29 -95.79 51.55
C ARG A 300 -0.91 -96.62 52.03
N GLN A 301 -2.01 -96.65 51.28
CA GLN A 301 -3.15 -97.52 51.59
C GLN A 301 -2.83 -99.00 51.35
N GLN A 302 -2.18 -99.32 50.23
CA GLN A 302 -1.77 -100.69 49.92
C GLN A 302 -0.80 -101.27 50.97
N GLU A 303 0.19 -100.49 51.41
CA GLU A 303 1.13 -100.91 52.45
C GLU A 303 0.42 -101.20 53.79
N LYS A 304 -0.52 -100.34 54.21
CA LYS A 304 -1.32 -100.56 55.42
C LYS A 304 -2.18 -101.83 55.34
N GLU A 305 -2.75 -102.11 54.18
CA GLU A 305 -3.59 -103.29 53.97
C GLU A 305 -2.75 -104.57 53.97
N GLU A 306 -1.57 -104.54 53.37
CA GLU A 306 -0.61 -105.65 53.36
C GLU A 306 -0.03 -105.93 54.75
N GLU A 307 0.25 -104.88 55.54
CA GLU A 307 0.73 -105.00 56.92
C GLU A 307 -0.34 -105.63 57.83
N LEU A 308 -1.60 -105.19 57.71
CA LEU A 308 -2.72 -105.77 58.46
C LEU A 308 -2.93 -107.25 58.12
N ARG A 309 -2.75 -107.63 56.84
CA ARG A 309 -2.81 -109.03 56.39
C ARG A 309 -1.70 -109.87 57.02
N ARG A 310 -0.45 -109.40 57.01
CA ARG A 310 0.69 -110.10 57.64
C ARG A 310 0.50 -110.25 59.16
N GLN A 311 -0.14 -109.29 59.81
CA GLN A 311 -0.41 -109.35 61.25
C GLN A 311 -1.43 -110.44 61.60
N ARG A 312 -2.51 -110.57 60.81
CA ARG A 312 -3.51 -111.64 60.97
C ARG A 312 -2.90 -113.04 60.78
N GLU A 313 -2.09 -113.22 59.75
CA GLU A 313 -1.39 -114.50 59.48
C GLU A 313 -0.46 -114.90 60.63
N ARG A 314 0.26 -113.94 61.25
CA ARG A 314 1.12 -114.18 62.42
C ARG A 314 0.33 -114.60 63.66
N GLU A 315 -0.82 -113.99 63.92
CA GLU A 315 -1.67 -114.35 65.06
C GLU A 315 -2.29 -115.74 64.91
N GLU A 316 -2.72 -116.13 63.71
CA GLU A 316 -3.24 -117.46 63.44
C GLU A 316 -2.16 -118.54 63.65
N LEU A 317 -0.95 -118.30 63.14
CA LEU A 317 0.18 -119.23 63.31
C LEU A 317 0.58 -119.38 64.78
N LYS A 318 0.51 -118.29 65.56
CA LYS A 318 0.79 -118.32 67.01
C LYS A 318 -0.24 -119.17 67.77
N LYS A 319 -1.54 -119.01 67.47
CA LYS A 319 -2.62 -119.83 68.05
C LYS A 319 -2.48 -121.32 67.70
N GLN A 320 -2.00 -121.63 66.49
CA GLN A 320 -1.80 -123.01 66.06
C GLN A 320 -0.64 -123.69 66.81
N ARG A 321 0.48 -122.98 67.00
CA ARG A 321 1.62 -123.49 67.79
C ARG A 321 1.28 -123.74 69.25
N GLU A 322 0.51 -122.84 69.89
CA GLU A 322 0.06 -123.02 71.28
C GLU A 322 -0.84 -124.26 71.44
N ARG A 323 -1.71 -124.55 70.47
CA ARG A 323 -2.55 -125.75 70.47
C ARG A 323 -1.72 -127.03 70.39
N GLU A 324 -0.72 -127.07 69.52
CA GLU A 324 0.16 -128.24 69.38
C GLU A 324 1.02 -128.47 70.64
N GLU A 325 1.59 -127.42 71.23
CA GLU A 325 2.38 -127.54 72.45
C GLU A 325 1.56 -128.04 73.64
N ASN A 326 0.32 -127.57 73.80
CA ASN A 326 -0.57 -128.03 74.87
C ASN A 326 -0.94 -129.51 74.70
N LEU A 327 -1.26 -129.95 73.47
CA LEU A 327 -1.52 -131.36 73.15
C LEU A 327 -0.30 -132.25 73.44
N LYS A 328 0.92 -131.75 73.18
CA LYS A 328 2.16 -132.47 73.47
C LYS A 328 2.40 -132.62 74.98
N ARG A 329 2.22 -131.54 75.76
CA ARG A 329 2.37 -131.55 77.23
C ARG A 329 1.36 -132.48 77.91
N GLU A 330 0.16 -132.59 77.38
CA GLU A 330 -0.88 -133.46 77.94
C GLU A 330 -0.58 -134.95 77.73
N ARG A 331 -0.04 -135.32 76.55
CA ARG A 331 0.42 -136.69 76.27
C ARG A 331 1.58 -137.10 77.19
N GLU A 332 2.58 -136.24 77.36
CA GLU A 332 3.74 -136.51 78.25
C GLU A 332 3.31 -136.72 79.71
N ARG A 333 2.33 -135.95 80.20
CA ARG A 333 1.77 -136.13 81.56
C ARG A 333 1.08 -137.48 81.75
N GLN A 334 0.28 -137.92 80.77
CA GLN A 334 -0.41 -139.21 80.84
C GLN A 334 0.59 -140.39 80.82
N GLU A 335 1.68 -140.26 80.07
CA GLU A 335 2.72 -141.28 79.99
C GLU A 335 3.52 -141.38 81.30
N GLN A 336 3.86 -140.24 81.93
CA GLN A 336 4.52 -140.23 83.24
C GLN A 336 3.66 -140.84 84.35
N GLN A 337 2.35 -140.58 84.38
CA GLN A 337 1.44 -141.17 85.38
C GLN A 337 1.38 -142.70 85.26
N ARG A 338 1.29 -143.23 84.03
CA ARG A 338 1.30 -144.69 83.80
C ARG A 338 2.59 -145.33 84.29
N LEU A 339 3.73 -144.68 84.06
CA LEU A 339 5.05 -145.18 84.47
C LEU A 339 5.21 -145.20 86.00
N GLN A 340 4.75 -144.16 86.69
CA GLN A 340 4.77 -144.08 88.15
C GLN A 340 3.90 -145.15 88.82
N GLU A 341 2.71 -145.39 88.28
CA GLU A 341 1.78 -146.38 88.84
C GLU A 341 2.31 -147.83 88.67
N MET A 342 3.00 -148.09 87.56
CA MET A 342 3.64 -149.38 87.29
C MET A 342 4.81 -149.65 88.27
N TYR A 343 5.66 -148.65 88.51
CA TYR A 343 6.79 -148.76 89.45
C TYR A 343 6.33 -149.00 90.89
N ARG A 344 5.24 -148.34 91.30
CA ARG A 344 4.68 -148.48 92.65
C ARG A 344 4.19 -149.91 92.91
N ARG A 345 3.53 -150.55 91.94
CA ARG A 345 3.05 -151.95 92.08
C ARG A 345 4.20 -152.94 92.21
N GLN A 346 5.27 -152.77 91.45
CA GLN A 346 6.46 -153.62 91.55
C GLN A 346 7.16 -153.49 92.90
N LEU A 347 7.21 -152.28 93.47
CA LEU A 347 7.79 -152.05 94.79
C LEU A 347 6.97 -152.73 95.90
N GLU A 348 5.63 -152.61 95.85
CA GLU A 348 4.73 -153.24 96.82
C GLU A 348 4.78 -154.79 96.75
N GLU A 349 5.00 -155.38 95.56
CA GLU A 349 5.20 -156.83 95.40
C GLU A 349 6.54 -157.30 95.99
N ALA A 350 7.63 -156.58 95.70
CA ALA A 350 8.96 -156.92 96.20
C ALA A 350 9.07 -156.81 97.73
N GLU A 351 8.39 -155.82 98.35
CA GLU A 351 8.32 -155.70 99.80
C GLU A 351 7.55 -156.86 100.45
N ARG A 352 6.45 -157.30 99.84
CA ARG A 352 5.69 -158.48 100.32
C ARG A 352 6.51 -159.76 100.29
N GLU A 353 7.34 -159.97 99.26
CA GLU A 353 8.23 -161.11 99.19
C GLU A 353 9.35 -161.06 100.22
N ARG A 354 9.99 -159.89 100.39
CA ARG A 354 11.02 -159.68 101.43
C ARG A 354 10.49 -159.97 102.84
N MET A 355 9.27 -159.56 103.13
CA MET A 355 8.68 -159.76 104.46
C MET A 355 8.44 -161.24 104.76
N ARG A 356 7.98 -162.03 103.76
CA ARG A 356 7.84 -163.49 103.90
C ARG A 356 9.18 -164.18 104.16
N MET A 357 10.23 -163.76 103.44
CA MET A 357 11.56 -164.33 103.56
C MET A 357 12.20 -164.03 104.94
N MET A 358 11.96 -162.85 105.50
CA MET A 358 12.40 -162.47 106.85
C MET A 358 11.72 -163.30 107.95
N GLU A 359 10.42 -163.57 107.84
CA GLU A 359 9.70 -164.40 108.82
C GLU A 359 10.19 -165.86 108.82
N GLU A 360 10.51 -166.43 107.66
CA GLU A 360 11.11 -167.76 107.56
C GLU A 360 12.49 -167.80 108.23
N LEU A 361 13.32 -166.78 108.00
CA LEU A 361 14.65 -166.69 108.59
C LEU A 361 14.61 -166.60 110.13
N GLN A 362 13.64 -165.87 110.67
CA GLN A 362 13.42 -165.75 112.11
C GLN A 362 13.03 -167.09 112.75
N ARG A 363 12.16 -167.87 112.09
CA ARG A 363 11.78 -169.22 112.55
C ARG A 363 12.95 -170.21 112.51
N GLU A 364 13.89 -170.01 111.59
CA GLU A 364 15.11 -170.82 111.47
C GLU A 364 16.10 -170.50 112.61
N GLN A 365 16.27 -169.22 112.95
CA GLN A 365 17.16 -168.76 114.02
C GLN A 365 16.69 -169.19 115.40
N GLU A 366 15.38 -169.12 115.68
CA GLU A 366 14.83 -169.61 116.95
C GLU A 366 15.03 -171.12 117.12
N ARG A 367 14.99 -171.89 116.01
CA ARG A 367 15.30 -173.32 116.04
C ARG A 367 16.76 -173.57 116.39
N GLN A 368 17.69 -172.79 115.84
CA GLN A 368 19.11 -172.94 116.16
C GLN A 368 19.48 -172.52 117.58
N GLN A 369 18.85 -171.50 118.13
CA GLN A 369 19.07 -171.10 119.52
C GLN A 369 18.63 -172.18 120.51
N ARG A 370 17.47 -172.82 120.26
CA ARG A 370 16.99 -173.93 121.11
C ARG A 370 17.94 -175.13 121.08
N LEU A 371 18.57 -175.41 119.93
CA LEU A 371 19.56 -176.47 119.77
C LEU A 371 20.91 -176.12 120.44
N GLN A 372 21.33 -174.85 120.46
CA GLN A 372 22.52 -174.45 121.23
C GLN A 372 22.28 -174.53 122.75
N GLU A 373 21.05 -174.29 123.19
CA GLU A 373 20.65 -174.44 124.59
C GLU A 373 20.60 -175.91 125.03
N GLU A 374 20.28 -176.80 124.08
CA GLU A 374 20.41 -178.27 124.20
C GLU A 374 21.83 -178.66 124.65
N MET A 375 22.86 -178.05 124.07
CA MET A 375 24.24 -178.47 124.32
C MET A 375 24.83 -177.93 125.62
N ARG A 376 24.47 -176.71 126.00
CA ARG A 376 25.09 -176.02 127.14
C ARG A 376 24.69 -176.63 128.50
N ARG A 377 23.46 -177.11 128.63
CA ARG A 377 22.98 -177.79 129.85
C ARG A 377 23.55 -179.20 130.04
N GLN A 378 24.09 -179.79 128.98
CA GLN A 378 24.72 -181.12 129.04
C GLN A 378 26.18 -181.06 129.50
N GLU A 379 26.89 -179.95 129.23
CA GLU A 379 28.27 -179.73 129.67
C GLU A 379 28.39 -179.44 131.17
N GLU A 380 27.46 -178.68 131.74
CA GLU A 380 27.55 -178.27 133.16
C GLU A 380 27.44 -179.45 134.14
N ARG A 381 26.67 -180.50 133.82
CA ARG A 381 26.56 -181.67 134.72
C ARG A 381 27.77 -182.60 134.70
N ARG A 382 28.70 -182.40 133.76
CA ARG A 382 29.89 -183.25 133.62
C ARG A 382 31.04 -182.85 134.57
N ASN A 383 30.94 -181.70 135.24
CA ASN A 383 32.10 -181.09 135.94
C ASN A 383 32.06 -181.04 137.48
N GLU A 384 31.05 -181.59 138.17
CA GLU A 384 31.03 -181.61 139.66
C GLU A 384 31.51 -182.90 140.32
N CYS A 385 32.31 -183.71 139.62
CA CYS A 385 32.96 -184.90 140.21
C CYS A 385 34.49 -184.69 140.33
N ARG A 386 34.91 -183.91 141.33
CA ARG A 386 36.23 -183.85 142.02
C ARG A 386 36.27 -182.51 142.79
N ILE A 387 36.19 -182.48 144.12
CA ILE A 387 37.29 -182.71 145.09
C ILE A 387 36.65 -182.95 146.48
N PHE A 388 37.17 -183.98 147.19
CA PHE A 388 37.07 -184.39 148.62
C PHE A 388 35.73 -184.42 149.37
#